data_AF-A6ECR9-F1
#
_entry.id   AF-A6ECR9-F1
#
_cell.length_a   1.000
_cell.length_b   1.000
_cell.length_c   1.000
_cell.angle_alpha   90.00
_cell.angle_beta   90.00
_cell.angle_gamma   90.00
#
_symmetry.space_group_name_H-M   'P 1'
#
loop_
_entity.id
_entity.type
_entity.pdbx_description
1 polymer ?
#
loop_
_entity_poly.entity_id
_entity_poly.type
_entity_poly.pdbx_seq_one_letter_code
_entity_poly.pdbx_strand_id
1 'polypeptide(L)'
;MIKGFSLEQGQYGSASIYNKDEQYKVLVRLQPDANLKALKPIIEISDDASVSPASGTTIDVSTNKKVIYTVTAASGQSRQWEVEFRMYESTITDYDTYSIANAVNNRVMQVSGNISFNEKYLNNAGINVADPEVSTGENLKRWQEWDIIYNSTVDDIKYYQIRNLNSGLFLNANDGTGQQVRQKWELKSTMDQQLWRIEETIQDGKYQIANKANSLYLTMSGSGTGVQVTQETKLDSDPQKWAITRLPRDSYRDGEVTNFFNRTQGSVAFDQGNSIPLLDGRVLWVTQDAWYQGSLAGNGNLQGNHTISYTNSIIVQPTLTNWSPDAPMMTADGRSNGNIGNIIPKQPGKQWSWPSAGVQIGNSVYIHNREGAGLGTDDDNQALYKLDAVTPTHWNVARLAPAGLTASEKLVSYANGMVKASDGFVYVYGSRTDPNSFGFATYLHVARFPQSDPQNWTFWNGSSWTGTASVASSAHINTGLGTNYVGYINGKYVHLTMDQGFYCGIASVNMYISTSSSPTGIFTPKKLVYTFTEFYKGYNARIYTPLIHTQAVNGRNELLLTYSMNYGACPGQNDPLTEPDGTLDPYYYRVKGVRVPYEMIGL
;
A
#
# COMPACT_ATOMS: atom_id res chain seq x y z
N MET A 1 27.26 -23.34 1.42
CA MET A 1 26.25 -22.41 1.98
C MET A 1 25.88 -22.84 3.38
N ILE A 2 25.38 -21.95 4.23
CA ILE A 2 24.75 -22.34 5.50
C ILE A 2 23.42 -23.04 5.18
N LYS A 3 23.22 -24.24 5.73
CA LYS A 3 21.99 -25.05 5.63
C LYS A 3 21.17 -24.98 6.92
N GLY A 4 21.84 -24.86 8.05
CA GLY A 4 21.25 -24.84 9.38
C GLY A 4 22.07 -23.97 10.33
N PHE A 5 21.39 -23.36 11.30
CA PHE A 5 22.02 -22.56 12.34
C PHE A 5 21.25 -22.74 13.64
N SER A 6 21.96 -23.09 14.71
CA SER A 6 21.43 -23.11 16.07
C SER A 6 22.47 -22.63 17.08
N LEU A 7 22.07 -22.39 18.31
CA LEU A 7 22.99 -22.20 19.45
C LEU A 7 22.93 -23.44 20.35
N GLU A 8 24.04 -23.76 21.02
CA GLU A 8 24.04 -24.80 22.07
C GLU A 8 23.00 -24.50 23.17
N GLN A 9 22.81 -23.21 23.50
CA GLN A 9 21.87 -22.74 24.52
C GLN A 9 21.50 -21.26 24.28
N GLY A 10 20.40 -20.83 24.90
CA GLY A 10 19.96 -19.43 24.89
C GLY A 10 19.30 -18.97 23.59
N GLN A 11 19.06 -19.86 22.63
CA GLN A 11 18.29 -19.55 21.42
C GLN A 11 16.79 -19.72 21.69
N TYR A 12 16.01 -18.76 21.20
CA TYR A 12 14.56 -18.84 21.12
C TYR A 12 14.12 -19.27 19.73
N GLY A 13 13.37 -20.37 19.63
CA GLY A 13 12.85 -20.91 18.38
C GLY A 13 13.93 -21.34 17.38
N SER A 14 13.53 -21.62 16.14
CA SER A 14 14.47 -21.92 15.04
C SER A 14 15.07 -20.64 14.48
N ALA A 15 16.34 -20.69 14.05
CA ALA A 15 16.95 -19.59 13.31
C ALA A 15 16.28 -19.42 11.95
N SER A 16 16.17 -18.17 11.49
CA SER A 16 15.65 -17.86 10.17
C SER A 16 16.81 -17.65 9.20
N ILE A 17 16.85 -18.40 8.10
CA ILE A 17 17.95 -18.39 7.13
C ILE A 17 17.43 -17.80 5.82
N TYR A 18 18.11 -16.76 5.34
CA TYR A 18 17.78 -16.00 4.14
C TYR A 18 18.94 -16.07 3.14
N ASN A 19 18.69 -16.58 1.93
CA ASN A 19 19.73 -16.89 0.95
C ASN A 19 19.31 -16.62 -0.51
N LYS A 20 18.43 -15.63 -0.73
CA LYS A 20 17.83 -15.34 -2.03
C LYS A 20 18.34 -14.00 -2.59
N ASP A 21 18.45 -13.88 -3.91
CA ASP A 21 18.84 -12.65 -4.61
C ASP A 21 20.16 -12.04 -4.09
N GLU A 22 21.17 -12.90 -3.89
CA GLU A 22 22.49 -12.57 -3.34
C GLU A 22 22.50 -12.04 -1.89
N GLN A 23 21.36 -12.06 -1.20
CA GLN A 23 21.29 -11.77 0.23
C GLN A 23 21.57 -13.05 1.04
N TYR A 24 22.57 -13.00 1.94
CA TYR A 24 22.96 -14.12 2.80
C TYR A 24 22.91 -13.68 4.26
N LYS A 25 21.77 -13.90 4.91
CA LYS A 25 21.51 -13.47 6.29
C LYS A 25 20.98 -14.63 7.13
N VAL A 26 21.36 -14.68 8.40
CA VAL A 26 20.72 -15.52 9.41
C VAL A 26 20.22 -14.61 10.52
N LEU A 27 18.98 -14.79 10.97
CA LEU A 27 18.48 -14.18 12.19
C LEU A 27 18.35 -15.23 13.28
N VAL A 28 18.93 -14.92 14.44
CA VAL A 28 18.88 -15.74 15.65
C VAL A 28 18.19 -14.94 16.73
N ARG A 29 17.11 -15.48 17.30
CA ARG A 29 16.44 -14.89 18.46
C ARG A 29 17.00 -15.50 19.74
N LEU A 30 17.22 -14.68 20.76
CA LEU A 30 17.85 -15.06 22.02
C LEU A 30 16.85 -14.98 23.16
N GLN A 31 16.92 -15.94 24.08
CA GLN A 31 16.15 -15.86 25.33
C GLN A 31 16.63 -14.66 26.18
N PRO A 32 15.75 -14.03 26.99
CA PRO A 32 16.10 -12.90 27.85
C PRO A 32 17.31 -13.13 28.76
N ASP A 33 17.54 -14.37 29.18
CA ASP A 33 18.61 -14.81 30.07
C ASP A 33 19.86 -15.34 29.34
N ALA A 34 19.90 -15.27 28.01
CA ALA A 34 21.03 -15.75 27.22
C ALA A 34 22.34 -15.02 27.57
N ASN A 35 23.43 -15.77 27.81
CA ASN A 35 24.75 -15.19 28.05
C ASN A 35 25.37 -14.66 26.75
N LEU A 36 25.13 -13.39 26.46
CA LEU A 36 25.55 -12.73 25.23
C LEU A 36 27.06 -12.69 24.98
N LYS A 37 27.88 -12.95 26.02
CA LYS A 37 29.35 -12.98 25.91
C LYS A 37 29.90 -14.37 25.58
N ALA A 38 29.05 -15.40 25.61
CA ALA A 38 29.47 -16.79 25.53
C ALA A 38 28.51 -17.65 24.68
N LEU A 39 27.96 -17.09 23.61
CA LEU A 39 27.12 -17.87 22.70
C LEU A 39 27.99 -18.82 21.86
N LYS A 40 27.50 -20.02 21.60
CA LYS A 40 28.19 -21.03 20.78
C LYS A 40 27.29 -21.49 19.62
N PRO A 41 27.50 -20.93 18.41
CA PRO A 41 26.78 -21.34 17.22
C PRO A 41 27.16 -22.72 16.71
N ILE A 42 26.16 -23.55 16.45
CA ILE A 42 26.27 -24.80 15.72
C ILE A 42 25.75 -24.55 14.31
N ILE A 43 26.67 -24.56 13.35
CA ILE A 43 26.42 -24.18 11.95
C ILE A 43 26.54 -25.42 11.08
N GLU A 44 25.45 -25.76 10.40
CA GLU A 44 25.43 -26.78 9.36
C GLU A 44 25.70 -26.10 8.01
N ILE A 45 26.65 -26.63 7.25
CA ILE A 45 27.06 -26.08 5.95
C ILE A 45 27.00 -27.14 4.86
N SER A 46 27.13 -26.72 3.60
CA SER A 46 27.35 -27.62 2.47
C SER A 46 28.53 -28.56 2.70
N ASP A 47 28.39 -29.77 2.19
CA ASP A 47 29.41 -30.80 2.18
C ASP A 47 30.69 -30.25 1.55
N ASP A 48 31.83 -30.62 2.12
CA ASP A 48 33.18 -30.16 1.73
C ASP A 48 33.41 -28.64 1.78
N ALA A 49 32.48 -27.86 2.34
CA ALA A 49 32.68 -26.45 2.62
C ALA A 49 33.35 -26.24 3.99
N SER A 50 33.94 -25.05 4.16
CA SER A 50 34.41 -24.56 5.46
C SER A 50 33.69 -23.28 5.84
N VAL A 51 33.64 -22.97 7.14
CA VAL A 51 33.05 -21.73 7.67
C VAL A 51 33.99 -21.09 8.69
N SER A 52 34.13 -19.76 8.61
CA SER A 52 34.93 -18.96 9.55
C SER A 52 34.12 -17.74 10.03
N PRO A 53 33.92 -17.52 11.35
CA PRO A 53 34.37 -18.37 12.46
C PRO A 53 33.85 -19.82 12.39
N ALA A 54 34.63 -20.76 12.92
CA ALA A 54 34.28 -22.18 12.87
C ALA A 54 33.03 -22.47 13.73
N SER A 55 32.22 -23.45 13.31
CA SER A 55 31.11 -23.98 14.10
C SER A 55 31.60 -24.41 15.50
N GLY A 56 30.86 -24.10 16.55
CA GLY A 56 31.20 -24.32 17.96
C GLY A 56 32.10 -23.24 18.59
N THR A 57 32.60 -22.27 17.81
CA THR A 57 33.41 -21.16 18.34
C THR A 57 32.54 -20.26 19.22
N THR A 58 33.06 -19.91 20.41
CA THR A 58 32.38 -18.96 21.30
C THR A 58 32.46 -17.55 20.74
N ILE A 59 31.34 -16.84 20.70
CA ILE A 59 31.22 -15.46 20.23
C ILE A 59 30.65 -14.54 21.30
N ASP A 60 31.05 -13.27 21.26
CA ASP A 60 30.50 -12.18 22.08
C ASP A 60 29.67 -11.23 21.21
N VAL A 61 28.38 -11.19 21.49
CA VAL A 61 27.40 -10.31 20.83
C VAL A 61 26.79 -9.31 21.82
N SER A 62 27.43 -9.08 22.97
CA SER A 62 26.95 -8.14 23.98
C SER A 62 26.90 -6.70 23.45
N THR A 63 27.90 -6.32 22.64
CA THR A 63 28.03 -4.96 22.07
C THR A 63 27.56 -4.89 20.61
N ASN A 64 28.10 -5.76 19.75
CA ASN A 64 27.68 -5.84 18.35
C ASN A 64 26.73 -7.04 18.18
N LYS A 65 25.49 -6.77 17.78
CA LYS A 65 24.47 -7.80 17.55
C LYS A 65 24.64 -8.54 16.23
N LYS A 66 25.70 -8.26 15.47
CA LYS A 66 25.96 -8.86 14.16
C LYS A 66 27.34 -9.51 14.11
N VAL A 67 27.41 -10.69 13.50
CA VAL A 67 28.66 -11.43 13.26
C VAL A 67 28.69 -11.86 11.79
N ILE A 68 29.81 -11.63 11.11
CA ILE A 68 30.00 -12.08 9.72
C ILE A 68 30.68 -13.45 9.71
N TYR A 69 30.06 -14.40 9.02
CA TYR A 69 30.61 -15.72 8.74
C TYR A 69 30.98 -15.82 7.26
N THR A 70 32.20 -16.24 6.96
CA THR A 70 32.63 -16.55 5.59
C THR A 70 32.51 -18.04 5.37
N VAL A 71 31.68 -18.45 4.41
CA VAL A 71 31.58 -19.84 3.96
C VAL A 71 32.36 -19.99 2.66
N THR A 72 33.37 -20.87 2.66
CA THR A 72 34.20 -21.20 1.49
C THR A 72 33.83 -22.58 0.98
N ALA A 73 33.33 -22.66 -0.25
CA ALA A 73 32.99 -23.93 -0.91
C ALA A 73 34.25 -24.70 -1.31
N ALA A 74 34.11 -25.99 -1.60
CA ALA A 74 35.19 -26.85 -2.09
C ALA A 74 35.87 -26.31 -3.38
N SER A 75 35.15 -25.54 -4.19
CA SER A 75 35.67 -24.86 -5.38
C SER A 75 36.57 -23.66 -5.08
N GLY A 76 36.74 -23.28 -3.80
CA GLY A 76 37.46 -22.09 -3.36
C GLY A 76 36.64 -20.79 -3.37
N GLN A 77 35.44 -20.81 -3.94
CA GLN A 77 34.54 -19.65 -3.91
C GLN A 77 34.04 -19.39 -2.48
N SER A 78 34.09 -18.13 -2.06
CA SER A 78 33.68 -17.71 -0.71
C SER A 78 32.47 -16.78 -0.75
N ARG A 79 31.61 -16.87 0.27
CA ARG A 79 30.46 -15.99 0.47
C ARG A 79 30.36 -15.57 1.93
N GLN A 80 30.09 -14.29 2.17
CA GLN A 80 29.84 -13.75 3.50
C GLN A 80 28.36 -13.92 3.87
N TRP A 81 28.11 -14.28 5.12
CA TRP A 81 26.81 -14.41 5.75
C TRP A 81 26.76 -13.48 6.95
N GLU A 82 25.79 -12.57 6.98
CA GLU A 82 25.53 -11.75 8.17
C GLU A 82 24.60 -12.51 9.12
N VAL A 83 25.09 -12.85 10.31
CA VAL A 83 24.29 -13.43 11.38
C VAL A 83 23.92 -12.34 12.37
N GLU A 84 22.64 -12.03 12.50
CA GLU A 84 22.12 -11.03 13.44
C GLU A 84 21.44 -11.72 14.64
N PHE A 85 21.76 -11.23 15.82
CA PHE A 85 21.27 -11.73 17.10
C PHE A 85 20.35 -10.70 17.75
N ARG A 86 19.08 -11.06 17.94
CA ARG A 86 18.10 -10.19 18.61
C ARG A 86 17.54 -10.86 19.85
N MET A 87 17.30 -10.07 20.88
CA MET A 87 16.54 -10.58 22.02
C MET A 87 15.11 -10.93 21.54
N TYR A 88 14.60 -12.05 22.01
CA TYR A 88 13.19 -12.36 21.88
C TYR A 88 12.39 -11.39 22.73
N GLU A 89 11.36 -10.79 22.13
CA GLU A 89 10.37 -9.98 22.84
C GLU A 89 9.11 -10.84 23.00
N SER A 90 8.83 -11.29 24.22
CA SER A 90 7.58 -12.02 24.54
C SER A 90 6.39 -11.08 24.67
N THR A 91 6.61 -9.77 24.78
CA THR A 91 5.50 -8.83 24.94
C THR A 91 4.88 -8.49 23.59
N ILE A 92 3.63 -8.88 23.39
CA ILE A 92 2.79 -8.31 22.34
C ILE A 92 2.56 -6.83 22.67
N THR A 93 2.94 -5.95 21.74
CA THR A 93 2.76 -4.51 21.89
C THR A 93 1.36 -4.09 21.46
N ASP A 94 1.00 -2.84 21.76
CA ASP A 94 -0.33 -2.34 21.37
C ASP A 94 -0.48 -2.19 19.84
N TYR A 95 0.61 -2.08 19.08
CA TYR A 95 0.56 -2.09 17.63
C TYR A 95 1.88 -2.48 16.97
N ASP A 96 1.93 -3.65 16.33
CA ASP A 96 3.06 -4.05 15.49
C ASP A 96 2.70 -5.17 14.48
N THR A 97 3.67 -5.52 13.63
CA THR A 97 3.59 -6.58 12.62
C THR A 97 4.27 -7.87 13.12
N TYR A 98 3.60 -8.99 12.91
CA TYR A 98 3.99 -10.30 13.41
C TYR A 98 3.81 -11.40 12.36
N SER A 99 4.60 -12.46 12.48
CA SER A 99 4.23 -13.79 11.98
C SER A 99 3.64 -14.63 13.12
N ILE A 100 2.70 -15.51 12.78
CA ILE A 100 2.00 -16.38 13.74
C ILE A 100 2.20 -17.82 13.29
N ALA A 101 3.07 -18.57 13.97
CA ALA A 101 3.44 -19.94 13.59
C ALA A 101 2.87 -20.98 14.56
N ASN A 102 2.37 -22.10 14.06
CA ASN A 102 1.85 -23.16 14.93
C ASN A 102 2.98 -24.00 15.53
N ALA A 103 2.83 -24.44 16.79
CA ALA A 103 3.85 -25.21 17.51
C ALA A 103 4.06 -26.63 16.97
N VAL A 104 3.09 -27.23 16.28
CA VAL A 104 3.20 -28.61 15.76
C VAL A 104 4.28 -28.75 14.69
N ASN A 105 4.41 -27.78 13.78
CA ASN A 105 5.27 -27.89 12.60
C ASN A 105 5.93 -26.57 12.15
N ASN A 106 5.78 -25.50 12.94
CA ASN A 106 6.29 -24.14 12.65
C ASN A 106 5.74 -23.50 11.36
N ARG A 107 4.65 -24.04 10.78
CA ARG A 107 3.96 -23.39 9.67
C ARG A 107 3.27 -22.12 10.13
N VAL A 108 3.31 -21.12 9.28
CA VAL A 108 2.75 -19.78 9.55
C VAL A 108 1.31 -19.69 9.08
N MET A 109 0.50 -18.98 9.85
CA MET A 109 -0.86 -18.60 9.51
C MET A 109 -0.85 -17.68 8.28
N GLN A 110 -1.73 -17.97 7.32
CA GLN A 110 -1.87 -17.19 6.10
C GLN A 110 -3.33 -17.12 5.64
N VAL A 111 -3.60 -16.20 4.73
CA VAL A 111 -4.85 -16.16 3.97
C VAL A 111 -4.85 -17.25 2.89
N SER A 112 -5.87 -18.10 2.85
CA SER A 112 -6.07 -19.12 1.82
C SER A 112 -6.43 -18.51 0.46
N GLY A 113 -6.20 -19.28 -0.61
CA GLY A 113 -6.56 -18.89 -1.97
C GLY A 113 -5.35 -18.71 -2.89
N ASN A 114 -5.63 -18.74 -4.19
CA ASN A 114 -4.67 -18.53 -5.25
C ASN A 114 -4.42 -17.02 -5.46
N ILE A 115 -3.19 -16.58 -5.17
CA ILE A 115 -2.80 -15.17 -5.32
C ILE A 115 -2.90 -14.70 -6.77
N SER A 116 -2.63 -15.57 -7.75
CA SER A 116 -2.69 -15.23 -9.19
C SER A 116 -4.10 -14.95 -9.69
N PHE A 117 -5.12 -15.19 -8.87
CA PHE A 117 -6.52 -14.86 -9.14
C PHE A 117 -7.12 -13.95 -8.07
N ASN A 118 -6.27 -13.25 -7.31
CA ASN A 118 -6.67 -12.33 -6.26
C ASN A 118 -7.53 -12.93 -5.13
N GLU A 119 -7.58 -14.25 -4.99
CA GLU A 119 -8.44 -14.92 -4.01
C GLU A 119 -8.04 -14.58 -2.56
N LYS A 120 -6.77 -14.23 -2.32
CA LYS A 120 -6.27 -13.78 -1.01
C LYS A 120 -6.74 -12.37 -0.62
N TYR A 121 -7.36 -11.61 -1.52
CA TYR A 121 -7.98 -10.31 -1.20
C TYR A 121 -9.48 -10.42 -0.90
N LEU A 122 -10.09 -11.59 -1.15
CA LEU A 122 -11.52 -11.75 -1.01
C LEU A 122 -11.95 -11.57 0.44
N ASN A 123 -13.00 -10.77 0.62
CA ASN A 123 -13.78 -10.82 1.85
C ASN A 123 -14.29 -12.26 2.02
N ASN A 124 -14.19 -12.79 3.24
CA ASN A 124 -14.55 -14.16 3.60
C ASN A 124 -13.57 -15.26 3.11
N ALA A 125 -12.37 -14.92 2.62
CA ALA A 125 -11.33 -15.92 2.37
C ALA A 125 -10.96 -16.67 3.66
N GLY A 126 -10.78 -17.99 3.55
CA GLY A 126 -10.41 -18.84 4.68
C GLY A 126 -8.99 -18.59 5.16
N ILE A 127 -8.69 -18.98 6.40
CA ILE A 127 -7.33 -18.95 6.96
C ILE A 127 -6.81 -20.37 7.10
N ASN A 128 -5.57 -20.58 6.69
CA ASN A 128 -4.86 -21.86 6.78
C ASN A 128 -3.41 -21.62 7.22
N VAL A 129 -2.63 -22.70 7.37
CA VAL A 129 -1.19 -22.61 7.60
C VAL A 129 -0.40 -23.10 6.40
N ALA A 130 0.79 -22.55 6.17
CA ALA A 130 1.76 -23.08 5.22
C ALA A 130 3.20 -22.82 5.65
N ASP A 131 4.14 -23.35 4.88
CA ASP A 131 5.56 -23.07 5.10
C ASP A 131 5.82 -21.57 4.90
N PRO A 132 6.71 -20.97 5.71
CA PRO A 132 7.02 -19.54 5.63
C PRO A 132 7.66 -19.18 4.28
N GLU A 133 7.11 -18.17 3.62
CA GLU A 133 7.55 -17.67 2.33
C GLU A 133 8.27 -16.33 2.52
N VAL A 134 9.61 -16.33 2.44
CA VAL A 134 10.42 -15.12 2.63
C VAL A 134 10.18 -14.10 1.51
N SER A 135 10.02 -12.83 1.85
CA SER A 135 9.95 -11.69 0.92
C SER A 135 11.29 -10.94 0.83
N THR A 136 11.69 -10.27 1.91
CA THR A 136 12.94 -9.49 2.01
C THR A 136 13.45 -9.50 3.44
N GLY A 137 14.70 -9.93 3.65
CA GLY A 137 15.24 -10.04 5.00
C GLY A 137 14.32 -10.92 5.84
N GLU A 138 13.79 -10.39 6.95
CA GLU A 138 12.98 -11.15 7.90
C GLU A 138 11.50 -11.24 7.57
N ASN A 139 11.04 -10.37 6.67
CA ASN A 139 9.66 -10.30 6.27
C ASN A 139 9.26 -11.53 5.46
N LEU A 140 8.01 -11.94 5.66
CA LEU A 140 7.36 -12.96 4.87
C LEU A 140 6.59 -12.28 3.73
N LYS A 141 5.98 -13.07 2.86
CA LYS A 141 4.96 -12.55 1.95
C LYS A 141 3.83 -11.96 2.78
N ARG A 142 3.33 -10.76 2.43
CA ARG A 142 2.32 -10.01 3.20
C ARG A 142 1.02 -10.79 3.51
N TRP A 143 0.71 -11.84 2.77
CA TRP A 143 -0.43 -12.74 3.08
C TRP A 143 -0.17 -13.70 4.26
N GLN A 144 1.06 -13.74 4.77
CA GLN A 144 1.51 -14.46 5.97
C GLN A 144 1.91 -13.52 7.11
N GLU A 145 1.81 -12.20 6.91
CA GLU A 145 2.12 -11.18 7.91
C GLU A 145 0.82 -10.58 8.48
N TRP A 146 0.84 -10.32 9.79
CA TRP A 146 -0.33 -9.90 10.55
C TRP A 146 0.01 -8.73 11.47
N ASP A 147 -0.72 -7.63 11.37
CA ASP A 147 -0.71 -6.62 12.41
C ASP A 147 -1.55 -7.10 13.58
N ILE A 148 -1.01 -7.01 14.80
CA ILE A 148 -1.76 -7.15 16.04
C ILE A 148 -2.00 -5.76 16.59
N ILE A 149 -3.27 -5.41 16.78
CA ILE A 149 -3.73 -4.05 17.05
C ILE A 149 -4.56 -4.07 18.34
N TYR A 150 -4.06 -3.44 19.40
CA TYR A 150 -4.82 -3.24 20.62
C TYR A 150 -6.11 -2.49 20.33
N ASN A 151 -7.22 -2.99 20.90
CA ASN A 151 -8.54 -2.41 20.74
C ASN A 151 -9.13 -1.96 22.08
N SER A 152 -9.19 -2.86 23.07
CA SER A 152 -9.82 -2.59 24.36
C SER A 152 -9.32 -3.50 25.46
N THR A 153 -9.55 -3.12 26.72
CA THR A 153 -9.36 -3.96 27.89
C THR A 153 -10.70 -4.11 28.61
N VAL A 154 -11.10 -5.35 28.91
CA VAL A 154 -12.33 -5.67 29.66
C VAL A 154 -11.97 -6.73 30.70
N ASP A 155 -12.33 -6.52 31.96
CA ASP A 155 -12.01 -7.44 33.07
C ASP A 155 -10.52 -7.82 33.13
N ASP A 156 -9.65 -6.81 33.02
CA ASP A 156 -8.17 -6.93 32.97
C ASP A 156 -7.62 -7.75 31.78
N ILE A 157 -8.48 -8.12 30.82
CA ILE A 157 -8.10 -8.83 29.60
C ILE A 157 -7.96 -7.84 28.45
N LYS A 158 -6.77 -7.78 27.86
CA LYS A 158 -6.54 -7.07 26.60
C LYS A 158 -7.10 -7.85 25.41
N TYR A 159 -7.82 -7.14 24.55
CA TYR A 159 -8.36 -7.63 23.29
C TYR A 159 -7.74 -6.89 22.11
N TYR A 160 -7.39 -7.67 21.09
CA TYR A 160 -6.72 -7.21 19.89
C TYR A 160 -7.52 -7.53 18.64
N GLN A 161 -7.43 -6.68 17.64
CA GLN A 161 -7.75 -7.04 16.27
C GLN A 161 -6.48 -7.58 15.58
N ILE A 162 -6.64 -8.55 14.68
CA ILE A 162 -5.54 -9.16 13.93
C ILE A 162 -5.80 -8.90 12.44
N ARG A 163 -4.99 -8.07 11.78
CA ARG A 163 -5.18 -7.63 10.38
C ARG A 163 -4.12 -8.22 9.47
N ASN A 164 -4.53 -8.80 8.34
CA ASN A 164 -3.57 -9.27 7.34
C ASN A 164 -2.99 -8.09 6.54
N LEU A 165 -1.67 -8.06 6.32
CA LEU A 165 -1.02 -6.95 5.61
C LEU A 165 -1.33 -6.92 4.11
N ASN A 166 -1.55 -8.08 3.47
CA ASN A 166 -1.86 -8.15 2.04
C ASN A 166 -3.27 -7.64 1.74
N SER A 167 -4.29 -8.16 2.44
CA SER A 167 -5.69 -7.80 2.16
C SER A 167 -6.17 -6.54 2.90
N GLY A 168 -5.55 -6.20 4.03
CA GLY A 168 -6.05 -5.16 4.94
C GLY A 168 -7.27 -5.60 5.74
N LEU A 169 -7.68 -6.87 5.62
CA LEU A 169 -8.85 -7.44 6.27
C LEU A 169 -8.48 -8.08 7.61
N PHE A 170 -9.48 -8.28 8.47
CA PHE A 170 -9.30 -8.72 9.84
C PHE A 170 -9.69 -10.18 10.03
N LEU A 171 -8.95 -10.88 10.87
CA LEU A 171 -9.27 -12.21 11.33
C LEU A 171 -10.63 -12.21 12.05
N ASN A 172 -11.54 -13.03 11.56
CA ASN A 172 -12.93 -13.07 11.97
C ASN A 172 -13.31 -14.48 12.44
N ALA A 173 -13.89 -14.56 13.62
CA ALA A 173 -14.49 -15.77 14.14
C ALA A 173 -15.75 -16.18 13.35
N ASN A 174 -16.07 -17.46 13.37
CA ASN A 174 -17.35 -18.00 12.92
C ASN A 174 -18.17 -18.50 14.11
N ASP A 175 -19.43 -18.82 13.86
CA ASP A 175 -20.44 -19.02 14.91
C ASP A 175 -20.37 -20.39 15.63
N GLY A 176 -19.33 -21.21 15.41
CA GLY A 176 -19.27 -22.54 16.03
C GLY A 176 -17.92 -23.25 16.01
N THR A 177 -17.83 -24.27 16.86
CA THR A 177 -16.71 -25.22 16.98
C THR A 177 -16.46 -25.94 15.65
N GLY A 178 -15.20 -26.21 15.31
CA GLY A 178 -14.81 -26.87 14.06
C GLY A 178 -14.83 -25.98 12.82
N GLN A 179 -15.31 -24.73 12.92
CA GLN A 179 -15.40 -23.85 11.77
C GLN A 179 -14.07 -23.17 11.47
N GLN A 180 -13.66 -23.17 10.20
CA GLN A 180 -12.48 -22.46 9.73
C GLN A 180 -12.65 -20.95 9.94
N VAL A 181 -11.69 -20.26 10.54
CA VAL A 181 -11.70 -18.79 10.65
C VAL A 181 -11.44 -18.13 9.29
N ARG A 182 -11.95 -16.91 9.11
CA ARG A 182 -11.92 -16.21 7.81
C ARG A 182 -11.44 -14.79 7.99
N GLN A 183 -10.98 -14.15 6.93
CA GLN A 183 -10.79 -12.70 6.93
C GLN A 183 -12.09 -11.98 6.54
N LYS A 184 -12.38 -10.84 7.16
CA LYS A 184 -13.50 -9.96 6.77
C LYS A 184 -13.13 -8.49 6.84
N TRP A 185 -13.91 -7.64 6.18
CA TRP A 185 -13.89 -6.19 6.44
C TRP A 185 -14.02 -5.91 7.95
N GLU A 186 -13.48 -4.78 8.37
CA GLU A 186 -13.61 -4.35 9.76
C GLU A 186 -15.09 -4.25 10.15
N LEU A 187 -15.46 -4.95 11.21
CA LEU A 187 -16.83 -5.00 11.70
C LEU A 187 -17.08 -3.83 12.66
N LYS A 188 -17.85 -2.82 12.23
CA LYS A 188 -18.21 -1.69 13.09
C LYS A 188 -19.34 -2.05 14.07
N SER A 189 -20.21 -2.99 13.69
CA SER A 189 -21.15 -3.70 14.57
C SER A 189 -20.63 -5.12 14.83
N THR A 190 -20.96 -5.76 15.95
CA THR A 190 -20.51 -7.12 16.29
C THR A 190 -18.98 -7.30 16.34
N MET A 191 -18.26 -6.25 16.75
CA MET A 191 -16.79 -6.19 16.85
C MET A 191 -16.17 -7.36 17.62
N ASP A 192 -16.86 -7.93 18.62
CA ASP A 192 -16.36 -9.05 19.43
C ASP A 192 -16.02 -10.30 18.58
N GLN A 193 -16.58 -10.45 17.37
CA GLN A 193 -16.19 -11.49 16.41
C GLN A 193 -14.78 -11.30 15.81
N GLN A 194 -14.21 -10.10 15.93
CA GLN A 194 -12.87 -9.74 15.46
C GLN A 194 -11.92 -9.37 16.62
N LEU A 195 -12.37 -9.52 17.86
CA LEU A 195 -11.56 -9.31 19.05
C LEU A 195 -10.99 -10.62 19.57
N TRP A 196 -9.68 -10.63 19.76
CA TRP A 196 -8.89 -11.80 20.12
C TRP A 196 -8.11 -11.51 21.40
N ARG A 197 -8.24 -12.40 22.37
CA ARG A 197 -7.38 -12.46 23.54
C ARG A 197 -6.16 -13.30 23.20
N ILE A 198 -4.97 -12.81 23.55
CA ILE A 198 -3.70 -13.50 23.32
C ILE A 198 -3.07 -13.74 24.70
N GLU A 199 -2.95 -15.00 25.09
CA GLU A 199 -2.43 -15.42 26.40
C GLU A 199 -1.18 -16.26 26.21
N GLU A 200 -0.08 -15.87 26.87
CA GLU A 200 1.11 -16.71 26.93
C GLU A 200 0.81 -17.97 27.75
N THR A 201 1.28 -19.11 27.28
CA THR A 201 1.17 -20.38 27.98
C THR A 201 2.30 -20.55 28.99
N ILE A 202 2.31 -21.67 29.72
CA ILE A 202 3.46 -22.05 30.56
C ILE A 202 4.73 -22.36 29.77
N GLN A 203 4.64 -22.49 28.44
CA GLN A 203 5.79 -22.62 27.56
C GLN A 203 6.13 -21.23 27.00
N ASP A 204 7.31 -20.73 27.36
CA ASP A 204 7.77 -19.39 26.98
C ASP A 204 7.64 -19.14 25.47
N GLY A 205 7.02 -18.01 25.15
CA GLY A 205 6.75 -17.56 23.79
C GLY A 205 5.81 -18.44 22.98
N LYS A 206 5.04 -19.32 23.62
CA LYS A 206 3.88 -19.98 23.01
C LYS A 206 2.61 -19.36 23.57
N TYR A 207 1.69 -19.01 22.68
CA TYR A 207 0.46 -18.31 23.00
C TYR A 207 -0.76 -19.15 22.61
N GLN A 208 -1.81 -19.01 23.39
CA GLN A 208 -3.16 -19.38 23.01
C GLN A 208 -3.92 -18.12 22.57
N ILE A 209 -4.70 -18.24 21.50
CA ILE A 209 -5.46 -17.12 20.92
C ILE A 209 -6.95 -17.48 20.96
N ALA A 210 -7.75 -16.73 21.73
CA ALA A 210 -9.17 -17.00 21.94
C ALA A 210 -10.03 -15.84 21.45
N ASN A 211 -11.15 -16.13 20.79
CA ASN A 211 -12.08 -15.10 20.33
C ASN A 211 -12.98 -14.62 21.48
N LYS A 212 -13.26 -13.30 21.52
CA LYS A 212 -14.12 -12.70 22.54
C LYS A 212 -15.58 -13.12 22.44
N ALA A 213 -16.16 -13.17 21.23
CA ALA A 213 -17.59 -13.45 21.05
C ALA A 213 -18.00 -14.88 21.44
N ASN A 214 -17.14 -15.88 21.18
CA ASN A 214 -17.49 -17.29 21.38
C ASN A 214 -16.56 -18.06 22.35
N SER A 215 -15.51 -17.43 22.87
CA SER A 215 -14.51 -18.04 23.78
C SER A 215 -13.76 -19.26 23.21
N LEU A 216 -13.85 -19.52 21.90
CA LEU A 216 -13.16 -20.62 21.24
C LEU A 216 -11.73 -20.21 20.84
N TYR A 217 -10.84 -21.20 20.79
CA TYR A 217 -9.41 -21.04 20.57
C TYR A 217 -9.01 -21.37 19.14
N LEU A 218 -8.13 -20.57 18.57
CA LEU A 218 -7.53 -20.86 17.26
C LEU A 218 -6.76 -22.17 17.31
N THR A 219 -7.12 -23.08 16.41
CA THR A 219 -6.61 -24.44 16.37
C THR A 219 -6.18 -24.80 14.96
N MET A 220 -4.99 -25.39 14.79
CA MET A 220 -4.60 -26.00 13.52
C MET A 220 -5.28 -27.37 13.38
N SER A 221 -6.14 -27.54 12.37
CA SER A 221 -7.03 -28.71 12.28
C SER A 221 -6.37 -30.03 11.84
N GLY A 222 -5.10 -29.99 11.46
CA GLY A 222 -4.31 -31.15 11.04
C GLY A 222 -2.82 -30.80 10.92
N SER A 223 -1.97 -31.71 10.45
CA SER A 223 -0.51 -31.51 10.40
C SER A 223 0.06 -31.21 9.01
N GLY A 224 -0.76 -31.22 7.96
CA GLY A 224 -0.35 -31.00 6.55
C GLY A 224 -0.20 -29.52 6.15
N THR A 225 0.32 -29.26 4.95
CA THR A 225 0.36 -27.90 4.38
C THR A 225 -1.04 -27.53 3.90
N GLY A 226 -1.45 -26.29 4.15
CA GLY A 226 -2.75 -25.79 3.74
C GLY A 226 -3.92 -26.21 4.63
N VAL A 227 -3.64 -26.90 5.75
CA VAL A 227 -4.66 -27.25 6.74
C VAL A 227 -5.28 -26.00 7.35
N GLN A 228 -6.57 -26.06 7.60
CA GLN A 228 -7.37 -24.94 8.04
C GLN A 228 -7.01 -24.53 9.47
N VAL A 229 -7.14 -23.24 9.76
CA VAL A 229 -7.20 -22.74 11.14
C VAL A 229 -8.66 -22.71 11.53
N THR A 230 -9.06 -23.50 12.53
CA THR A 230 -10.43 -23.60 13.04
C THR A 230 -10.54 -22.99 14.43
N GLN A 231 -11.76 -22.95 14.98
CA GLN A 231 -12.04 -22.60 16.36
C GLN A 231 -12.50 -23.82 17.14
N GLU A 232 -11.83 -24.11 18.26
CA GLU A 232 -12.15 -25.27 19.10
C GLU A 232 -12.28 -24.89 20.57
N THR A 233 -12.81 -25.80 21.38
CA THR A 233 -12.77 -25.66 22.84
C THR A 233 -11.32 -25.68 23.34
N LYS A 234 -11.07 -25.07 24.50
CA LYS A 234 -9.71 -24.97 25.07
C LYS A 234 -9.09 -26.36 25.27
N LEU A 235 -7.87 -26.53 24.79
CA LEU A 235 -7.01 -27.69 24.99
C LEU A 235 -5.57 -27.22 25.24
N ASP A 236 -4.86 -27.87 26.15
CA ASP A 236 -3.42 -27.63 26.33
C ASP A 236 -2.63 -28.56 25.41
N SER A 237 -2.67 -28.29 24.11
CA SER A 237 -1.99 -29.09 23.08
C SER A 237 -1.38 -28.22 21.99
N ASP A 238 -0.34 -28.72 21.33
CA ASP A 238 0.42 -27.99 20.31
C ASP A 238 -0.44 -27.42 19.16
N PRO A 239 -1.52 -28.06 18.70
CA PRO A 239 -2.43 -27.46 17.71
C PRO A 239 -3.02 -26.10 18.12
N GLN A 240 -3.11 -25.78 19.42
CA GLN A 240 -3.58 -24.50 19.94
C GLN A 240 -2.46 -23.58 20.44
N LYS A 241 -1.21 -23.98 20.30
CA LYS A 241 -0.04 -23.19 20.70
C LYS A 241 0.56 -22.51 19.49
N TRP A 242 0.69 -21.20 19.57
CA TRP A 242 1.18 -20.35 18.49
C TRP A 242 2.43 -19.59 18.95
N ALA A 243 3.51 -19.64 18.18
CA ALA A 243 4.64 -18.73 18.34
C ALA A 243 4.34 -17.43 17.59
N ILE A 244 4.27 -16.32 18.32
CA ILE A 244 4.04 -15.00 17.75
C ILE A 244 5.37 -14.26 17.71
N THR A 245 5.81 -13.91 16.52
CA THR A 245 7.16 -13.40 16.27
C THR A 245 7.09 -12.03 15.62
N ARG A 246 7.60 -11.00 16.31
CA ARG A 246 7.66 -9.63 15.78
C ARG A 246 8.54 -9.58 14.53
N LEU A 247 8.03 -8.90 13.51
CA LEU A 247 8.70 -8.65 12.22
C LEU A 247 9.03 -7.16 12.09
N PRO A 248 9.98 -6.77 11.22
CA PRO A 248 10.11 -5.38 10.80
C PRO A 248 8.78 -4.87 10.22
N ARG A 249 8.44 -3.60 10.49
CA ARG A 249 7.23 -3.00 9.93
C ARG A 249 7.31 -3.01 8.41
N ASP A 250 6.17 -3.32 7.79
CA ASP A 250 6.00 -3.23 6.35
C ASP A 250 4.74 -2.43 6.04
N SER A 251 4.69 -1.96 4.81
CA SER A 251 3.51 -1.42 4.18
C SER A 251 2.38 -2.45 4.13
N TYR A 252 1.14 -1.98 4.20
CA TYR A 252 -0.04 -2.83 4.23
C TYR A 252 -1.20 -2.22 3.45
N ARG A 253 -2.10 -3.05 2.94
CA ARG A 253 -3.33 -2.58 2.29
C ARG A 253 -4.28 -1.99 3.33
N ASP A 254 -4.73 -0.76 3.11
CA ASP A 254 -5.67 -0.10 4.02
C ASP A 254 -7.10 -0.55 3.66
N GLY A 255 -7.65 -1.44 4.48
CA GLY A 255 -8.98 -2.01 4.27
C GLY A 255 -10.10 -0.97 4.37
N GLU A 256 -9.98 0.01 5.27
CA GLU A 256 -11.00 1.05 5.46
C GLU A 256 -11.05 1.99 4.25
N VAL A 257 -9.88 2.46 3.78
CA VAL A 257 -9.77 3.28 2.56
C VAL A 257 -10.17 2.50 1.32
N THR A 258 -9.79 1.23 1.22
CA THR A 258 -10.19 0.39 0.09
C THR A 258 -11.71 0.20 0.05
N ASN A 259 -12.35 0.04 1.21
CA ASN A 259 -13.80 -0.12 1.29
C ASN A 259 -14.55 1.19 1.00
N PHE A 260 -13.99 2.36 1.33
CA PHE A 260 -14.54 3.67 0.96
C PHE A 260 -14.80 3.80 -0.56
N PHE A 261 -13.95 3.18 -1.38
CA PHE A 261 -14.09 3.14 -2.84
C PHE A 261 -14.87 1.93 -3.37
N ASN A 262 -15.26 0.99 -2.51
CA ASN A 262 -16.14 -0.14 -2.83
C ASN A 262 -17.62 0.29 -2.82
N ARG A 263 -17.96 1.22 -3.72
CA ARG A 263 -19.24 1.94 -3.71
C ARG A 263 -20.30 1.27 -4.56
N THR A 264 -21.57 1.40 -4.14
CA THR A 264 -22.76 0.98 -4.89
C THR A 264 -23.66 2.15 -5.31
N GLN A 265 -23.32 3.37 -4.89
CA GLN A 265 -24.06 4.60 -5.17
C GLN A 265 -23.14 5.71 -5.72
N GLY A 266 -23.69 6.55 -6.60
CA GLY A 266 -23.02 7.60 -7.33
C GLY A 266 -22.08 7.04 -8.40
N SER A 267 -20.80 7.43 -8.31
CA SER A 267 -19.73 6.75 -9.03
C SER A 267 -19.36 5.47 -8.28
N VAL A 268 -19.35 4.34 -8.99
CA VAL A 268 -19.20 3.00 -8.39
C VAL A 268 -17.92 2.29 -8.79
N ALA A 269 -17.27 2.74 -9.87
CA ALA A 269 -15.96 2.31 -10.32
C ALA A 269 -15.32 3.48 -11.08
N PHE A 270 -14.05 3.76 -10.83
CA PHE A 270 -13.33 4.91 -11.38
C PHE A 270 -11.83 4.78 -11.13
N ASP A 271 -11.06 5.53 -11.89
CA ASP A 271 -9.63 5.72 -11.69
C ASP A 271 -9.30 7.07 -11.02
N GLN A 272 -8.00 7.32 -10.86
CA GLN A 272 -7.42 8.46 -10.16
C GLN A 272 -7.67 8.43 -8.64
N GLY A 273 -8.42 9.39 -8.07
CA GLY A 273 -8.63 9.50 -6.62
C GLY A 273 -7.76 10.54 -5.89
N ASN A 274 -7.45 11.70 -6.50
CA ASN A 274 -6.74 12.77 -5.78
C ASN A 274 -7.58 13.26 -4.61
N SER A 275 -6.95 13.51 -3.47
CA SER A 275 -7.64 14.09 -2.32
C SER A 275 -7.30 15.57 -2.14
N ILE A 276 -8.30 16.38 -1.83
CA ILE A 276 -8.13 17.79 -1.46
C ILE A 276 -8.78 17.99 -0.08
N PRO A 277 -7.99 18.10 1.02
CA PRO A 277 -8.54 18.45 2.32
C PRO A 277 -9.12 19.86 2.31
N LEU A 278 -10.27 20.03 2.95
CA LEU A 278 -10.91 21.31 3.16
C LEU A 278 -10.70 21.81 4.60
N LEU A 279 -10.71 23.12 4.79
CA LEU A 279 -10.56 23.80 6.08
C LEU A 279 -11.66 23.43 7.08
N ASP A 280 -12.82 22.97 6.59
CA ASP A 280 -13.95 22.53 7.43
C ASP A 280 -13.89 21.05 7.81
N GLY A 281 -12.79 20.35 7.48
CA GLY A 281 -12.55 18.95 7.84
C GLY A 281 -13.06 17.93 6.83
N ARG A 282 -13.76 18.35 5.77
CA ARG A 282 -14.13 17.48 4.65
C ARG A 282 -12.93 17.17 3.74
N VAL A 283 -13.07 16.15 2.90
CA VAL A 283 -12.10 15.85 1.84
C VAL A 283 -12.83 15.67 0.52
N LEU A 284 -12.35 16.33 -0.52
CA LEU A 284 -12.80 16.09 -1.89
C LEU A 284 -11.94 15.00 -2.53
N TRP A 285 -12.56 13.95 -3.04
CA TRP A 285 -11.89 12.88 -3.78
C TRP A 285 -12.21 13.00 -5.25
N VAL A 286 -11.25 13.51 -6.01
CA VAL A 286 -11.33 13.80 -7.43
C VAL A 286 -10.99 12.54 -8.23
N THR A 287 -11.98 12.06 -8.97
CA THR A 287 -11.86 10.88 -9.84
C THR A 287 -11.76 11.31 -11.30
N GLN A 288 -11.37 10.39 -12.18
CA GLN A 288 -11.41 10.60 -13.62
C GLN A 288 -12.46 9.69 -14.26
N ASP A 289 -12.10 8.85 -15.22
CA ASP A 289 -13.04 8.05 -15.98
C ASP A 289 -13.83 7.14 -15.03
N ALA A 290 -15.15 7.26 -15.05
CA ALA A 290 -16.01 6.74 -14.00
C ALA A 290 -17.30 6.10 -14.53
N TRP A 291 -17.70 5.04 -13.83
CA TRP A 291 -18.94 4.30 -14.00
C TRP A 291 -19.98 4.79 -13.02
N TYR A 292 -21.19 5.04 -13.52
CA TYR A 292 -22.34 5.37 -12.71
C TYR A 292 -23.02 4.11 -12.14
N GLN A 293 -23.66 4.21 -10.97
CA GLN A 293 -24.40 3.11 -10.34
C GLN A 293 -25.45 2.46 -11.26
N GLY A 294 -26.01 3.21 -12.22
CA GLY A 294 -26.95 2.68 -13.22
C GLY A 294 -26.35 1.63 -14.16
N SER A 295 -25.04 1.44 -14.14
CA SER A 295 -24.34 0.38 -14.90
C SER A 295 -24.15 -0.91 -14.10
N LEU A 296 -24.59 -0.97 -12.84
CA LEU A 296 -24.52 -2.19 -12.05
C LEU A 296 -25.59 -3.21 -12.49
N ALA A 297 -25.18 -4.47 -12.62
CA ALA A 297 -26.05 -5.62 -12.73
C ALA A 297 -26.54 -6.07 -11.33
N GLY A 298 -27.52 -6.97 -11.29
CA GLY A 298 -28.13 -7.43 -10.02
C GLY A 298 -27.16 -8.15 -9.09
N ASN A 299 -26.04 -8.67 -9.59
CA ASN A 299 -24.97 -9.30 -8.80
C ASN A 299 -23.94 -8.28 -8.26
N GLY A 300 -24.09 -6.99 -8.57
CA GLY A 300 -23.15 -5.93 -8.17
C GLY A 300 -21.95 -5.74 -9.11
N ASN A 301 -21.84 -6.52 -10.19
CA ASN A 301 -20.84 -6.28 -11.23
C ASN A 301 -21.31 -5.19 -12.21
N LEU A 302 -20.41 -4.66 -13.04
CA LEU A 302 -20.75 -3.72 -14.11
C LEU A 302 -21.23 -4.48 -15.34
N GLN A 303 -22.25 -3.98 -16.03
CA GLN A 303 -22.69 -4.57 -17.30
C GLN A 303 -21.60 -4.39 -18.36
N GLY A 304 -21.12 -5.48 -18.96
CA GLY A 304 -19.98 -5.45 -19.89
C GLY A 304 -20.27 -4.80 -21.25
N ASN A 305 -21.54 -4.53 -21.56
CA ASN A 305 -21.98 -3.78 -22.73
C ASN A 305 -22.09 -2.26 -22.48
N HIS A 306 -21.89 -1.81 -21.24
CA HIS A 306 -21.82 -0.39 -20.88
C HIS A 306 -20.38 0.11 -21.01
N THR A 307 -20.21 1.44 -21.05
CA THR A 307 -18.91 2.10 -21.11
C THR A 307 -18.79 3.16 -20.01
N ILE A 308 -17.63 3.81 -19.90
CA ILE A 308 -17.39 4.95 -19.02
C ILE A 308 -18.53 5.97 -19.14
N SER A 309 -19.18 6.27 -18.01
CA SER A 309 -20.37 7.12 -17.95
C SER A 309 -20.02 8.61 -18.04
N TYR A 310 -18.86 9.00 -17.50
CA TYR A 310 -18.33 10.36 -17.52
C TYR A 310 -16.84 10.36 -17.19
N THR A 311 -16.17 11.46 -17.52
CA THR A 311 -14.68 11.55 -17.49
C THR A 311 -14.11 12.09 -16.19
N ASN A 312 -14.98 12.51 -15.26
CA ASN A 312 -14.63 12.84 -13.88
C ASN A 312 -15.87 12.95 -13.01
N SER A 313 -15.67 12.73 -11.71
CA SER A 313 -16.60 13.09 -10.65
C SER A 313 -15.81 13.45 -9.38
N ILE A 314 -16.51 13.92 -8.35
CA ILE A 314 -15.87 14.23 -7.06
C ILE A 314 -16.73 13.64 -5.95
N ILE A 315 -16.14 12.81 -5.08
CA ILE A 315 -16.79 12.32 -3.85
C ILE A 315 -16.47 13.30 -2.72
N VAL A 316 -17.45 13.62 -1.87
CA VAL A 316 -17.29 14.50 -0.71
C VAL A 316 -17.27 13.65 0.55
N GLN A 317 -16.06 13.35 1.05
CA GLN A 317 -15.88 12.69 2.34
C GLN A 317 -16.29 13.65 3.46
N PRO A 318 -17.25 13.28 4.34
CA PRO A 318 -17.79 14.22 5.34
C PRO A 318 -16.79 14.69 6.40
N THR A 319 -15.86 13.83 6.81
CA THR A 319 -14.79 14.17 7.75
C THR A 319 -13.54 13.37 7.39
N LEU A 320 -12.36 13.79 7.86
CA LEU A 320 -11.09 13.08 7.67
C LEU A 320 -11.12 11.60 8.10
N THR A 321 -12.02 11.23 9.00
CA THR A 321 -12.12 9.87 9.59
C THR A 321 -13.36 9.11 9.13
N ASN A 322 -14.28 9.74 8.39
CA ASN A 322 -15.46 9.06 7.89
C ASN A 322 -15.16 8.42 6.54
N TRP A 323 -14.83 7.13 6.56
CA TRP A 323 -14.53 6.34 5.37
C TRP A 323 -15.73 5.52 4.87
N SER A 324 -16.95 6.03 5.06
CA SER A 324 -18.15 5.37 4.57
C SER A 324 -18.23 5.36 3.03
N PRO A 325 -18.48 4.21 2.37
CA PRO A 325 -18.73 4.15 0.93
C PRO A 325 -20.01 4.88 0.49
N ASP A 326 -20.87 5.29 1.43
CA ASP A 326 -22.08 6.07 1.15
C ASP A 326 -21.82 7.59 1.13
N ALA A 327 -20.55 8.03 1.23
CA ALA A 327 -20.21 9.45 1.14
C ALA A 327 -20.82 10.09 -0.12
N PRO A 328 -21.40 11.30 -0.01
CA PRO A 328 -22.14 11.91 -1.12
C PRO A 328 -21.22 12.30 -2.29
N MET A 329 -21.79 12.34 -3.48
CA MET A 329 -21.14 12.93 -4.65
C MET A 329 -21.30 14.46 -4.62
N MET A 330 -20.30 15.17 -5.13
CA MET A 330 -20.44 16.58 -5.51
C MET A 330 -21.45 16.70 -6.66
N THR A 331 -22.18 17.81 -6.68
CA THR A 331 -23.07 18.21 -7.76
C THR A 331 -22.71 19.59 -8.29
N ALA A 332 -22.99 19.83 -9.56
CA ALA A 332 -22.94 21.15 -10.18
C ALA A 332 -24.03 21.25 -11.26
N ASP A 333 -24.49 22.47 -11.57
CA ASP A 333 -25.57 22.65 -12.54
C ASP A 333 -25.14 22.27 -13.96
N GLY A 334 -26.09 21.66 -14.71
CA GLY A 334 -25.87 21.24 -16.09
C GLY A 334 -24.91 20.06 -16.25
N ARG A 335 -24.77 19.22 -15.22
CA ARG A 335 -23.89 18.04 -15.21
C ARG A 335 -24.68 16.75 -15.45
N SER A 336 -23.99 15.73 -15.96
CA SER A 336 -24.65 14.48 -16.36
C SER A 336 -25.06 13.64 -15.14
N ASN A 337 -25.94 12.67 -15.37
CA ASN A 337 -26.35 11.64 -14.38
C ASN A 337 -26.89 12.23 -13.06
N GLY A 338 -27.78 13.22 -13.14
CA GLY A 338 -28.31 13.88 -11.93
C GLY A 338 -27.31 14.84 -11.30
N ASN A 339 -26.60 15.60 -12.15
CA ASN A 339 -25.65 16.64 -11.78
C ASN A 339 -24.31 16.20 -11.16
N ILE A 340 -23.96 14.90 -11.16
CA ILE A 340 -22.74 14.38 -10.52
C ILE A 340 -21.58 14.10 -11.49
N GLY A 341 -21.86 13.95 -12.80
CA GLY A 341 -20.89 13.53 -13.80
C GLY A 341 -20.30 14.68 -14.60
N ASN A 342 -19.02 14.60 -14.94
CA ASN A 342 -18.24 15.66 -15.58
C ASN A 342 -18.29 16.98 -14.80
N ILE A 343 -18.11 16.91 -13.48
CA ILE A 343 -18.07 18.08 -12.58
C ILE A 343 -17.17 19.17 -13.16
N ILE A 344 -15.98 18.78 -13.61
CA ILE A 344 -15.15 19.57 -14.51
C ILE A 344 -15.60 19.28 -15.95
N PRO A 345 -16.18 20.27 -16.65
CA PRO A 345 -16.81 20.05 -17.94
C PRO A 345 -15.79 19.84 -19.05
N LYS A 346 -16.13 18.99 -20.02
CA LYS A 346 -15.36 18.84 -21.26
C LYS A 346 -15.40 20.13 -22.06
N GLN A 347 -14.25 20.55 -22.57
CA GLN A 347 -14.18 21.67 -23.51
C GLN A 347 -14.79 21.31 -24.86
N PRO A 348 -15.35 22.28 -25.62
CA PRO A 348 -15.79 22.04 -26.99
C PRO A 348 -14.71 21.37 -27.84
N GLY A 349 -15.05 20.28 -28.52
CA GLY A 349 -14.11 19.51 -29.35
C GLY A 349 -13.18 18.55 -28.60
N LYS A 350 -13.21 18.52 -27.26
CA LYS A 350 -12.44 17.56 -26.45
C LYS A 350 -13.30 16.36 -26.03
N GLN A 351 -12.69 15.20 -25.91
CA GLN A 351 -13.38 13.94 -25.55
C GLN A 351 -13.41 13.71 -24.04
N TRP A 352 -12.43 14.27 -23.32
CA TRP A 352 -12.30 14.11 -21.88
C TRP A 352 -11.81 15.38 -21.18
N SER A 353 -12.10 15.44 -19.88
CA SER A 353 -11.54 16.40 -18.92
C SER A 353 -11.06 15.62 -17.71
N TRP A 354 -9.75 15.60 -17.50
CA TRP A 354 -9.11 14.79 -16.48
C TRP A 354 -8.51 15.68 -15.38
N PRO A 355 -9.27 15.92 -14.30
CA PRO A 355 -8.80 16.68 -13.17
C PRO A 355 -7.80 15.85 -12.35
N SER A 356 -6.89 16.56 -11.70
CA SER A 356 -5.73 15.97 -11.02
C SER A 356 -5.57 16.58 -9.61
N ALA A 357 -4.35 16.93 -9.24
CA ALA A 357 -4.06 17.58 -7.97
C ALA A 357 -4.79 18.92 -7.82
N GLY A 358 -5.14 19.25 -6.58
CA GLY A 358 -5.77 20.51 -6.24
C GLY A 358 -5.49 20.96 -4.81
N VAL A 359 -5.89 22.18 -4.52
CA VAL A 359 -5.60 22.86 -3.24
C VAL A 359 -6.74 23.82 -2.90
N GLN A 360 -7.07 23.93 -1.61
CA GLN A 360 -7.95 25.01 -1.14
C GLN A 360 -7.14 26.27 -0.80
N ILE A 361 -7.59 27.41 -1.32
CA ILE A 361 -7.07 28.75 -1.03
C ILE A 361 -8.25 29.65 -0.70
N GLY A 362 -8.27 30.20 0.52
CA GLY A 362 -9.47 30.87 1.04
C GLY A 362 -10.68 29.94 0.99
N ASN A 363 -11.79 30.43 0.42
CA ASN A 363 -13.04 29.67 0.31
C ASN A 363 -13.15 28.86 -0.98
N SER A 364 -12.15 28.92 -1.85
CA SER A 364 -12.19 28.30 -3.17
C SER A 364 -11.23 27.13 -3.27
N VAL A 365 -11.60 26.14 -4.06
CA VAL A 365 -10.73 25.02 -4.42
C VAL A 365 -10.21 25.23 -5.83
N TYR A 366 -8.90 25.05 -6.02
CA TYR A 366 -8.23 25.17 -7.30
C TYR A 366 -7.71 23.79 -7.72
N ILE A 367 -8.08 23.33 -8.92
CA ILE A 367 -7.77 21.99 -9.42
C ILE A 367 -7.07 22.11 -10.77
N HIS A 368 -5.90 21.49 -10.91
CA HIS A 368 -5.28 21.33 -12.22
C HIS A 368 -6.03 20.28 -13.05
N ASN A 369 -6.23 20.57 -14.33
CA ASN A 369 -6.98 19.73 -15.23
C ASN A 369 -6.32 19.64 -16.60
N ARG A 370 -6.27 18.42 -17.15
CA ARG A 370 -5.92 18.18 -18.56
C ARG A 370 -7.19 18.07 -19.39
N GLU A 371 -7.13 18.52 -20.65
CA GLU A 371 -8.26 18.52 -21.58
C GLU A 371 -7.81 18.04 -22.97
N GLY A 372 -8.35 16.92 -23.42
CA GLY A 372 -7.79 16.26 -24.60
C GLY A 372 -8.73 15.29 -25.31
N ALA A 373 -8.14 14.47 -26.17
CA ALA A 373 -8.81 13.41 -26.91
C ALA A 373 -7.91 12.18 -27.05
N GLY A 374 -8.51 10.99 -27.23
CA GLY A 374 -7.76 9.74 -27.30
C GLY A 374 -6.97 9.45 -26.02
N LEU A 375 -5.78 8.87 -26.15
CA LEU A 375 -4.86 8.62 -25.03
C LEU A 375 -4.03 9.85 -24.61
N GLY A 376 -4.41 11.03 -25.11
CA GLY A 376 -3.68 12.27 -24.96
C GLY A 376 -2.57 12.46 -25.97
N THR A 377 -2.27 13.72 -26.26
CA THR A 377 -1.21 14.14 -27.17
C THR A 377 -0.50 15.38 -26.60
N ASP A 378 0.60 15.76 -27.24
CA ASP A 378 1.31 17.02 -26.95
C ASP A 378 0.43 18.28 -27.21
N ASP A 379 -0.76 18.12 -27.83
CA ASP A 379 -1.74 19.20 -28.08
C ASP A 379 -2.90 19.21 -27.07
N ASP A 380 -2.80 18.42 -25.99
CA ASP A 380 -3.72 18.50 -24.86
C ASP A 380 -3.56 19.84 -24.15
N ASN A 381 -4.69 20.45 -23.78
CA ASN A 381 -4.66 21.68 -23.00
C ASN A 381 -4.48 21.35 -21.52
N GLN A 382 -3.85 22.27 -20.80
CA GLN A 382 -3.85 22.31 -19.34
C GLN A 382 -4.61 23.55 -18.90
N ALA A 383 -5.31 23.45 -17.78
CA ALA A 383 -6.09 24.53 -17.21
C ALA A 383 -6.13 24.42 -15.68
N LEU A 384 -6.47 25.54 -15.05
CA LEU A 384 -6.80 25.56 -13.62
C LEU A 384 -8.31 25.77 -13.51
N TYR A 385 -8.98 24.98 -12.68
CA TYR A 385 -10.40 25.17 -12.39
C TYR A 385 -10.58 25.68 -10.98
N LYS A 386 -11.41 26.71 -10.85
CA LYS A 386 -11.86 27.26 -9.56
C LYS A 386 -13.23 26.69 -9.23
N LEU A 387 -13.35 26.11 -8.04
CA LEU A 387 -14.57 25.55 -7.49
C LEU A 387 -14.98 26.35 -6.26
N ASP A 388 -16.22 26.83 -6.24
CA ASP A 388 -16.80 27.60 -5.15
C ASP A 388 -18.02 26.86 -4.59
N ALA A 389 -18.01 26.55 -3.29
CA ALA A 389 -19.12 25.86 -2.65
C ALA A 389 -20.37 26.76 -2.57
N VAL A 390 -21.52 26.23 -3.00
CA VAL A 390 -22.84 26.84 -2.82
C VAL A 390 -23.52 26.21 -1.61
N THR A 391 -23.43 24.89 -1.52
CA THR A 391 -23.80 24.08 -0.34
C THR A 391 -22.67 23.08 -0.05
N PRO A 392 -22.75 22.24 1.00
CA PRO A 392 -21.72 21.23 1.22
C PRO A 392 -21.49 20.31 0.00
N THR A 393 -22.53 19.97 -0.75
CA THR A 393 -22.41 19.04 -1.89
C THR A 393 -22.68 19.69 -3.24
N HIS A 394 -23.08 20.97 -3.31
CA HIS A 394 -23.33 21.68 -4.56
C HIS A 394 -22.33 22.82 -4.79
N TRP A 395 -21.71 22.86 -5.97
CA TRP A 395 -20.57 23.71 -6.25
C TRP A 395 -20.67 24.37 -7.62
N ASN A 396 -20.21 25.63 -7.70
CA ASN A 396 -19.96 26.34 -8.94
C ASN A 396 -18.56 26.00 -9.46
N VAL A 397 -18.42 25.90 -10.78
CA VAL A 397 -17.16 25.51 -11.44
C VAL A 397 -16.82 26.51 -12.54
N ALA A 398 -15.63 27.11 -12.47
CA ALA A 398 -15.12 28.06 -13.44
C ALA A 398 -13.74 27.66 -13.97
N ARG A 399 -13.54 27.75 -15.29
CA ARG A 399 -12.24 27.51 -15.93
C ARG A 399 -11.39 28.77 -15.88
N LEU A 400 -10.12 28.61 -15.55
CA LEU A 400 -9.06 29.62 -15.61
C LEU A 400 -7.96 29.14 -16.57
N ALA A 401 -7.29 30.07 -17.22
CA ALA A 401 -6.19 29.80 -18.15
C ALA A 401 -4.95 30.60 -17.72
N PRO A 402 -4.21 30.15 -16.68
CA PRO A 402 -2.99 30.83 -16.25
C PRO A 402 -2.00 31.01 -17.40
N ALA A 403 -1.29 32.14 -17.40
CA ALA A 403 -0.21 32.36 -18.36
C ALA A 403 0.86 31.27 -18.19
N GLY A 404 1.37 30.74 -19.30
CA GLY A 404 2.32 29.61 -19.34
C GLY A 404 1.65 28.23 -19.30
N LEU A 405 0.52 28.04 -18.61
CA LEU A 405 -0.20 26.75 -18.62
C LEU A 405 -1.01 26.55 -19.92
N THR A 406 -0.32 26.53 -21.06
CA THR A 406 -0.89 26.51 -22.41
C THR A 406 -0.58 25.19 -23.11
N ALA A 407 -1.30 24.86 -24.18
CA ALA A 407 -0.92 23.75 -25.06
C ALA A 407 0.40 23.98 -25.80
N SER A 408 0.99 25.19 -25.80
CA SER A 408 2.37 25.42 -26.26
C SER A 408 3.43 25.01 -25.22
N GLU A 409 2.99 24.76 -23.98
CA GLU A 409 3.63 24.11 -22.81
C GLU A 409 4.38 22.77 -22.98
N LYS A 410 4.44 22.27 -24.22
CA LYS A 410 3.97 20.94 -24.70
C LYS A 410 4.39 19.65 -23.99
N LEU A 411 5.37 19.68 -23.09
CA LEU A 411 6.05 18.45 -22.67
C LEU A 411 5.95 18.15 -21.17
N VAL A 412 5.60 19.14 -20.34
CA VAL A 412 5.47 18.94 -18.90
C VAL A 412 4.00 18.99 -18.51
N SER A 413 3.51 17.88 -17.95
CA SER A 413 2.15 17.78 -17.41
C SER A 413 2.18 18.07 -15.90
N TYR A 414 1.63 19.20 -15.46
CA TYR A 414 1.63 19.66 -14.05
C TYR A 414 0.52 19.02 -13.20
N ALA A 415 0.34 17.71 -13.35
CA ALA A 415 -0.71 16.93 -12.70
C ALA A 415 -0.23 16.14 -11.46
N ASN A 416 1.06 16.21 -11.12
CA ASN A 416 1.72 15.31 -10.17
C ASN A 416 1.78 15.86 -8.73
N GLY A 417 0.90 16.77 -8.34
CA GLY A 417 0.77 17.23 -6.95
C GLY A 417 0.73 18.74 -6.81
N MET A 418 0.03 19.21 -5.77
CA MET A 418 -0.01 20.61 -5.36
C MET A 418 0.29 20.72 -3.86
N VAL A 419 1.33 21.47 -3.51
CA VAL A 419 1.75 21.68 -2.13
C VAL A 419 1.60 23.15 -1.77
N LYS A 420 0.65 23.45 -0.88
CA LYS A 420 0.50 24.77 -0.27
C LYS A 420 1.60 24.98 0.76
N ALA A 421 2.53 25.90 0.50
CA ALA A 421 3.68 26.16 1.37
C ALA A 421 3.44 27.37 2.28
N SER A 422 4.20 27.46 3.36
CA SER A 422 4.11 28.56 4.33
C SER A 422 4.73 29.88 3.84
N ASP A 423 5.49 29.85 2.74
CA ASP A 423 6.14 31.00 2.12
C ASP A 423 5.21 31.82 1.20
N GLY A 424 3.92 31.50 1.19
CA GLY A 424 2.92 32.19 0.38
C GLY A 424 2.77 31.65 -1.05
N PHE A 425 3.46 30.58 -1.43
CA PHE A 425 3.29 29.92 -2.72
C PHE A 425 2.51 28.61 -2.62
N VAL A 426 1.96 28.18 -3.76
CA VAL A 426 1.62 26.79 -4.02
C VAL A 426 2.62 26.26 -5.04
N TYR A 427 3.31 25.18 -4.69
CA TYR A 427 4.18 24.44 -5.60
C TYR A 427 3.37 23.38 -6.34
N VAL A 428 3.49 23.36 -7.67
CA VAL A 428 2.77 22.43 -8.55
C VAL A 428 3.78 21.55 -9.27
N TYR A 429 3.66 20.25 -9.08
CA TYR A 429 4.59 19.27 -9.63
C TYR A 429 4.08 18.70 -10.94
N GLY A 430 5.00 18.51 -11.87
CA GLY A 430 4.71 17.92 -13.16
C GLY A 430 5.80 16.98 -13.61
N SER A 431 5.49 16.19 -14.63
CA SER A 431 6.46 15.28 -15.22
C SER A 431 6.42 15.30 -16.73
N ARG A 432 7.59 14.99 -17.30
CA ARG A 432 7.81 14.75 -18.71
C ARG A 432 8.37 13.34 -18.87
N THR A 433 7.81 12.55 -19.77
CA THR A 433 8.38 11.25 -20.13
C THR A 433 9.77 11.41 -20.71
N ASP A 434 10.73 10.60 -20.26
CA ASP A 434 12.03 10.52 -20.92
C ASP A 434 11.82 9.88 -22.31
N PRO A 435 12.07 10.62 -23.42
CA PRO A 435 11.77 10.14 -24.77
C PRO A 435 12.50 8.85 -25.14
N ASN A 436 13.60 8.52 -24.44
CA ASN A 436 14.38 7.31 -24.67
C ASN A 436 13.94 6.11 -23.81
N SER A 437 12.98 6.31 -22.92
CA SER A 437 12.60 5.30 -21.92
C SER A 437 11.34 4.52 -22.27
N PHE A 438 10.62 4.87 -23.35
CA PHE A 438 9.32 4.27 -23.67
C PHE A 438 8.32 4.28 -22.49
N GLY A 439 8.32 5.35 -21.69
CA GLY A 439 7.38 5.50 -20.57
C GLY A 439 7.82 4.80 -19.28
N PHE A 440 9.04 4.26 -19.20
CA PHE A 440 9.59 3.66 -18.00
C PHE A 440 10.35 4.64 -17.10
N ALA A 441 10.74 5.81 -17.63
CA ALA A 441 11.37 6.87 -16.86
C ALA A 441 10.75 8.24 -17.19
N THR A 442 10.78 9.11 -16.20
CA THR A 442 10.27 10.48 -16.30
C THR A 442 11.21 11.46 -15.63
N TYR A 443 11.15 12.71 -16.06
CA TYR A 443 11.81 13.84 -15.41
C TYR A 443 10.76 14.63 -14.63
N LEU A 444 11.06 14.89 -13.36
CA LEU A 444 10.19 15.68 -12.48
C LEU A 444 10.53 17.16 -12.61
N HIS A 445 9.49 17.98 -12.70
CA HIS A 445 9.54 19.44 -12.82
C HIS A 445 8.65 20.09 -11.74
N VAL A 446 8.86 21.37 -11.48
CA VAL A 446 8.05 22.15 -10.54
C VAL A 446 7.75 23.54 -11.07
N ALA A 447 6.48 23.92 -10.96
CA ALA A 447 5.96 25.27 -11.11
C ALA A 447 5.50 25.80 -9.75
N ARG A 448 5.19 27.09 -9.68
CA ARG A 448 4.51 27.67 -8.52
C ARG A 448 3.64 28.86 -8.93
N PHE A 449 2.66 29.16 -8.09
CA PHE A 449 1.90 30.41 -8.16
C PHE A 449 1.70 30.98 -6.74
N PRO A 450 1.61 32.33 -6.59
CA PRO A 450 1.29 32.94 -5.30
C PRO A 450 -0.10 32.54 -4.82
N GLN A 451 -0.26 32.26 -3.53
CA GLN A 451 -1.57 31.99 -2.94
C GLN A 451 -2.53 33.18 -3.09
N SER A 452 -2.01 34.40 -3.19
CA SER A 452 -2.80 35.62 -3.44
C SER A 452 -3.27 35.77 -4.89
N ASP A 453 -2.62 35.07 -5.84
CA ASP A 453 -2.96 35.14 -7.27
C ASP A 453 -2.70 33.80 -7.97
N PRO A 454 -3.67 32.87 -7.94
CA PRO A 454 -3.54 31.56 -8.57
C PRO A 454 -3.40 31.54 -10.10
N GLN A 455 -3.45 32.71 -10.77
CA GLN A 455 -3.24 32.82 -12.21
C GLN A 455 -1.79 33.18 -12.59
N ASN A 456 -0.98 33.66 -11.64
CA ASN A 456 0.39 34.08 -11.88
C ASN A 456 1.39 32.93 -11.69
N TRP A 457 1.52 32.08 -12.71
CA TRP A 457 2.40 30.91 -12.67
C TRP A 457 3.84 31.26 -13.05
N THR A 458 4.78 30.63 -12.37
CA THR A 458 6.21 30.65 -12.71
C THR A 458 6.80 29.25 -12.62
N PHE A 459 7.85 28.98 -13.40
CA PHE A 459 8.38 27.64 -13.62
C PHE A 459 9.87 27.59 -13.29
N TRP A 460 10.31 26.54 -12.59
CA TRP A 460 11.72 26.39 -12.23
C TRP A 460 12.54 25.93 -13.44
N ASN A 461 13.62 26.65 -13.76
CA ASN A 461 14.51 26.30 -14.89
C ASN A 461 15.84 25.64 -14.47
N GLY A 462 16.03 25.42 -13.16
CA GLY A 462 17.30 24.95 -12.58
C GLY A 462 18.06 25.98 -11.76
N SER A 463 17.77 27.27 -11.97
CA SER A 463 18.45 28.39 -11.30
C SER A 463 17.50 29.49 -10.82
N SER A 464 16.37 29.68 -11.51
CA SER A 464 15.42 30.77 -11.29
C SER A 464 14.00 30.37 -11.69
N TRP A 465 13.03 31.17 -11.24
CA TRP A 465 11.62 31.06 -11.61
C TRP A 465 11.33 31.93 -12.84
N THR A 466 10.85 31.33 -13.92
CA THR A 466 10.59 31.99 -15.21
C THR A 466 9.12 31.94 -15.61
N GLY A 467 8.69 32.76 -16.56
CA GLY A 467 7.29 32.82 -17.01
C GLY A 467 6.82 31.65 -17.90
N THR A 468 7.75 30.79 -18.35
CA THR A 468 7.46 29.64 -19.21
C THR A 468 8.21 28.40 -18.71
N ALA A 469 7.63 27.21 -18.90
CA ALA A 469 8.27 25.95 -18.55
C ALA A 469 9.57 25.70 -19.37
N SER A 470 10.55 25.04 -18.75
CA SER A 470 11.78 24.60 -19.40
C SER A 470 11.91 23.08 -19.34
N VAL A 471 12.32 22.49 -20.46
CA VAL A 471 12.59 21.05 -20.59
C VAL A 471 14.07 20.71 -20.64
N ALA A 472 14.93 21.71 -20.38
CA ALA A 472 16.37 21.49 -20.26
C ALA A 472 16.66 20.62 -19.04
N SER A 473 17.74 19.84 -19.11
CA SER A 473 18.15 18.95 -18.01
C SER A 473 18.38 19.69 -16.68
N SER A 474 18.76 20.97 -16.73
CA SER A 474 18.89 21.83 -15.54
C SER A 474 17.56 22.02 -14.80
N ALA A 475 16.42 21.95 -15.49
CA ALA A 475 15.10 22.13 -14.90
C ALA A 475 14.58 20.88 -14.18
N HIS A 476 15.25 19.73 -14.35
CA HIS A 476 14.87 18.48 -13.69
C HIS A 476 15.19 18.55 -12.20
N ILE A 477 14.18 18.40 -11.34
CA ILE A 477 14.38 18.40 -9.88
C ILE A 477 14.54 16.99 -9.30
N ASN A 478 14.13 15.97 -10.05
CA ASN A 478 14.34 14.55 -9.74
C ASN A 478 14.10 13.70 -11.00
N THR A 479 14.47 12.41 -10.94
CA THR A 479 14.04 11.39 -11.89
C THR A 479 12.94 10.53 -11.26
N GLY A 480 11.93 10.20 -12.06
CA GLY A 480 10.85 9.28 -11.72
C GLY A 480 10.85 8.07 -12.65
N LEU A 481 9.96 7.14 -12.34
CA LEU A 481 9.61 5.98 -13.17
C LEU A 481 8.37 6.32 -14.01
N GLY A 482 7.47 5.37 -14.25
CA GLY A 482 6.35 5.54 -15.19
C GLY A 482 5.30 6.56 -14.74
N THR A 483 5.05 6.67 -13.44
CA THR A 483 4.06 7.62 -12.88
C THR A 483 4.57 8.24 -11.58
N ASN A 484 4.12 9.47 -11.27
CA ASN A 484 4.66 10.27 -10.17
C ASN A 484 3.58 11.03 -9.41
N TYR A 485 3.85 11.29 -8.13
CA TYR A 485 3.08 12.24 -7.32
C TYR A 485 3.94 12.84 -6.21
N VAL A 486 3.68 14.09 -5.85
CA VAL A 486 4.42 14.82 -4.83
C VAL A 486 3.46 15.38 -3.78
N GLY A 487 3.79 15.10 -2.52
CA GLY A 487 3.11 15.64 -1.35
C GLY A 487 4.11 16.30 -0.39
N TYR A 488 3.61 16.83 0.71
CA TYR A 488 4.44 17.41 1.77
C TYR A 488 3.96 16.96 3.15
N ILE A 489 4.87 16.40 3.94
CA ILE A 489 4.59 15.89 5.29
C ILE A 489 5.87 15.88 6.12
N ASN A 490 5.76 16.11 7.43
CA ASN A 490 6.89 16.11 8.38
C ASN A 490 8.09 16.97 7.92
N GLY A 491 7.83 18.15 7.35
CA GLY A 491 8.89 19.07 6.91
C GLY A 491 9.59 18.66 5.60
N LYS A 492 9.08 17.64 4.89
CA LYS A 492 9.69 17.06 3.70
C LYS A 492 8.71 17.04 2.53
N TYR A 493 9.22 17.34 1.35
CA TYR A 493 8.59 16.99 0.08
C TYR A 493 8.80 15.49 -0.17
N VAL A 494 7.73 14.78 -0.44
CA VAL A 494 7.73 13.32 -0.66
C VAL A 494 7.39 13.08 -2.13
N HIS A 495 8.35 12.57 -2.88
CA HIS A 495 8.16 12.13 -4.26
C HIS A 495 7.88 10.63 -4.29
N LEU A 496 6.63 10.29 -4.57
CA LEU A 496 6.18 8.94 -4.87
C LEU A 496 6.33 8.69 -6.36
N THR A 497 6.93 7.56 -6.71
CA THR A 497 7.01 7.12 -8.10
C THR A 497 6.80 5.61 -8.19
N MET A 498 6.33 5.13 -9.33
CA MET A 498 5.97 3.72 -9.51
C MET A 498 6.47 3.22 -10.87
N ASP A 499 6.83 1.94 -10.92
CA ASP A 499 7.09 1.22 -12.17
C ASP A 499 5.93 1.42 -13.17
N GLN A 500 6.21 1.33 -14.46
CA GLN A 500 5.19 1.47 -15.50
C GLN A 500 4.24 0.26 -15.50
N GLY A 501 3.19 0.32 -14.68
CA GLY A 501 2.28 -0.81 -14.43
C GLY A 501 1.23 -1.08 -15.51
N PHE A 502 1.27 -0.38 -16.65
CA PHE A 502 0.38 -0.64 -17.79
C PHE A 502 0.96 -1.60 -18.84
N TYR A 503 2.29 -1.81 -18.83
CA TYR A 503 2.98 -2.75 -19.73
C TYR A 503 3.02 -4.18 -19.19
N CYS A 504 3.35 -5.09 -20.10
CA CYS A 504 3.29 -6.52 -19.87
C CYS A 504 4.65 -7.18 -19.66
N GLY A 505 4.63 -8.35 -19.00
CA GLY A 505 5.83 -9.15 -18.75
C GLY A 505 6.78 -8.55 -17.70
N ILE A 506 6.30 -7.61 -16.89
CA ILE A 506 7.09 -7.00 -15.81
C ILE A 506 7.10 -7.96 -14.63
N ALA A 507 8.29 -8.41 -14.20
CA ALA A 507 8.42 -9.39 -13.11
C ALA A 507 7.84 -8.91 -11.77
N SER A 508 7.90 -7.60 -11.52
CA SER A 508 7.32 -6.97 -10.34
C SER A 508 6.93 -5.53 -10.66
N VAL A 509 5.79 -5.09 -10.15
CA VAL A 509 5.41 -3.69 -10.16
C VAL A 509 5.59 -3.16 -8.74
N ASN A 510 6.24 -2.00 -8.59
CA ASN A 510 6.62 -1.46 -7.29
C ASN A 510 6.36 0.04 -7.19
N MET A 511 6.17 0.51 -5.95
CA MET A 511 6.19 1.92 -5.57
C MET A 511 7.47 2.25 -4.80
N TYR A 512 7.98 3.46 -5.04
CA TYR A 512 9.17 3.99 -4.40
C TYR A 512 8.95 5.41 -3.89
N ILE A 513 9.60 5.75 -2.79
CA ILE A 513 9.58 7.10 -2.23
C ILE A 513 11.00 7.68 -2.18
N SER A 514 11.11 8.94 -2.55
CA SER A 514 12.27 9.82 -2.29
C SER A 514 11.81 11.04 -1.51
N THR A 515 12.65 11.61 -0.64
CA THR A 515 12.30 12.81 0.14
C THR A 515 13.26 13.98 -0.12
N SER A 516 12.80 15.21 0.08
CA SER A 516 13.61 16.43 -0.03
C SER A 516 13.19 17.46 1.01
N SER A 517 14.12 18.27 1.50
CA SER A 517 13.82 19.44 2.35
C SER A 517 13.49 20.71 1.55
N SER A 518 13.59 20.66 0.21
CA SER A 518 13.35 21.78 -0.69
C SER A 518 12.39 21.37 -1.82
N PRO A 519 11.51 22.29 -2.28
CA PRO A 519 10.58 22.02 -3.38
C PRO A 519 11.29 21.68 -4.69
N THR A 520 12.55 22.09 -4.85
CA THR A 520 13.36 21.92 -6.05
C THR A 520 14.44 20.84 -5.90
N GLY A 521 14.40 20.04 -4.83
CA GLY A 521 15.42 19.04 -4.53
C GLY A 521 16.65 19.60 -3.81
N ILE A 522 17.74 18.83 -3.65
CA ILE A 522 17.92 17.46 -4.14
C ILE A 522 17.10 16.42 -3.35
N PHE A 523 16.52 15.45 -4.05
CA PHE A 523 15.81 14.33 -3.43
C PHE A 523 16.76 13.20 -3.05
N THR A 524 16.45 12.47 -1.98
CA THR A 524 17.17 11.25 -1.58
C THR A 524 17.07 10.16 -2.65
N PRO A 525 17.93 9.12 -2.60
CA PRO A 525 17.70 7.89 -3.35
C PRO A 525 16.32 7.29 -3.07
N LYS A 526 15.77 6.60 -4.09
CA LYS A 526 14.48 5.91 -4.02
C LYS A 526 14.55 4.75 -3.03
N LYS A 527 13.59 4.68 -2.13
CA LYS A 527 13.34 3.52 -1.26
C LYS A 527 12.12 2.77 -1.75
N LEU A 528 12.21 1.45 -1.90
CA LEU A 528 11.07 0.57 -2.17
C LEU A 528 10.12 0.63 -0.98
N VAL A 529 8.84 0.93 -1.22
CA VAL A 529 7.84 1.04 -0.15
C VAL A 529 6.64 0.14 -0.32
N TYR A 530 6.40 -0.38 -1.53
CA TYR A 530 5.32 -1.33 -1.78
C TYR A 530 5.61 -2.13 -3.05
N THR A 531 5.26 -3.42 -3.03
CA THR A 531 5.30 -4.31 -4.20
C THR A 531 3.91 -4.87 -4.39
N PHE A 532 3.35 -4.70 -5.59
CA PHE A 532 1.99 -5.15 -5.88
C PHE A 532 1.95 -6.65 -6.09
N THR A 533 0.92 -7.28 -5.52
CA THR A 533 0.60 -8.69 -5.68
C THR A 533 -0.84 -8.82 -6.14
N GLU A 534 -1.20 -8.06 -7.18
CA GLU A 534 -2.55 -7.95 -7.74
C GLU A 534 -2.56 -8.53 -9.16
N PHE A 535 -3.47 -9.47 -9.40
CA PHE A 535 -3.52 -10.24 -10.63
C PHE A 535 -4.91 -10.21 -11.25
N TYR A 536 -4.95 -10.09 -12.57
CA TYR A 536 -6.14 -10.27 -13.39
C TYR A 536 -6.00 -11.57 -14.19
N LYS A 537 -6.85 -12.56 -13.89
CA LYS A 537 -6.91 -13.84 -14.62
C LYS A 537 -5.53 -14.51 -14.81
N GLY A 538 -4.73 -14.59 -13.75
CA GLY A 538 -3.42 -15.26 -13.76
C GLY A 538 -2.21 -14.38 -14.12
N TYR A 539 -2.42 -13.13 -14.53
CA TYR A 539 -1.36 -12.19 -14.93
C TYR A 539 -1.38 -10.94 -14.06
N ASN A 540 -0.26 -10.21 -13.98
CA ASN A 540 -0.25 -8.93 -13.27
C ASN A 540 -1.38 -8.04 -13.78
N ALA A 541 -2.18 -7.52 -12.84
CA ALA A 541 -3.17 -6.52 -13.16
C ALA A 541 -2.48 -5.25 -13.65
N ARG A 542 -3.19 -4.46 -14.48
CA ARG A 542 -2.75 -3.10 -14.79
C ARG A 542 -2.92 -2.23 -13.57
N ILE A 543 -1.86 -1.54 -13.18
CA ILE A 543 -1.83 -0.68 -11.99
C ILE A 543 -1.20 0.66 -12.37
N TYR A 544 -1.75 1.76 -11.87
CA TYR A 544 -1.33 3.12 -12.25
C TYR A 544 -1.82 4.14 -11.21
N THR A 545 -1.52 5.42 -11.47
CA THR A 545 -1.90 6.59 -10.66
C THR A 545 -1.62 6.41 -9.16
N PRO A 546 -0.35 6.23 -8.77
CA PRO A 546 0.05 6.26 -7.37
C PRO A 546 -0.13 7.68 -6.82
N LEU A 547 -0.83 7.86 -5.69
CA LEU A 547 -1.12 9.16 -5.09
C LEU A 547 -0.75 9.20 -3.61
N ILE A 548 -0.48 10.40 -3.09
CA ILE A 548 -0.15 10.64 -1.68
C ILE A 548 -1.29 11.44 -1.03
N HIS A 549 -1.70 11.03 0.17
CA HIS A 549 -2.76 11.67 0.95
C HIS A 549 -2.26 12.08 2.33
N THR A 550 -1.53 13.21 2.40
CA THR A 550 -0.81 13.64 3.61
C THR A 550 -1.74 14.08 4.75
N GLN A 551 -2.99 14.41 4.45
CA GLN A 551 -4.01 14.75 5.44
C GLN A 551 -4.55 13.54 6.21
N ALA A 552 -4.41 12.33 5.66
CA ALA A 552 -5.08 11.14 6.16
C ALA A 552 -4.35 10.52 7.36
N VAL A 553 -4.06 11.30 8.40
CA VAL A 553 -3.35 10.87 9.60
C VAL A 553 -4.18 9.85 10.38
N ASN A 554 -3.60 8.69 10.71
CA ASN A 554 -4.27 7.59 11.41
C ASN A 554 -3.74 7.37 12.85
N GLY A 555 -2.91 8.28 13.37
CA GLY A 555 -2.30 8.19 14.69
C GLY A 555 -1.16 7.17 14.82
N ARG A 556 -0.70 6.57 13.72
CA ARG A 556 0.31 5.50 13.71
C ARG A 556 1.59 5.83 12.95
N ASN A 557 1.78 7.12 12.60
CA ASN A 557 2.92 7.58 11.79
C ASN A 557 3.03 6.83 10.45
N GLU A 558 1.93 6.79 9.71
CA GLU A 558 1.82 6.07 8.44
C GLU A 558 1.25 6.95 7.34
N LEU A 559 1.93 6.95 6.20
CA LEU A 559 1.53 7.67 5.01
C LEU A 559 0.46 6.88 4.27
N LEU A 560 -0.67 7.51 3.96
CA LEU A 560 -1.65 6.92 3.04
C LEU A 560 -1.23 7.17 1.59
N LEU A 561 -1.14 6.08 0.84
CA LEU A 561 -1.00 6.05 -0.60
C LEU A 561 -2.26 5.45 -1.22
N THR A 562 -2.59 5.82 -2.45
CA THR A 562 -3.57 5.06 -3.26
C THR A 562 -3.03 4.72 -4.63
N TYR A 563 -3.67 3.74 -5.28
CA TYR A 563 -3.45 3.39 -6.67
C TYR A 563 -4.76 3.00 -7.34
N SER A 564 -4.79 3.03 -8.67
CA SER A 564 -5.91 2.52 -9.48
C SER A 564 -5.52 1.23 -10.19
N MET A 565 -6.54 0.44 -10.52
CA MET A 565 -6.42 -0.76 -11.33
C MET A 565 -7.19 -0.57 -12.65
N ASN A 566 -6.84 -1.34 -13.68
CA ASN A 566 -7.61 -1.39 -14.93
C ASN A 566 -7.94 -2.83 -15.35
N TYR A 567 -9.01 -2.97 -16.10
CA TYR A 567 -9.33 -4.18 -16.84
C TYR A 567 -8.23 -4.48 -17.86
N GLY A 568 -7.86 -5.76 -17.94
CA GLY A 568 -6.90 -6.27 -18.90
C GLY A 568 -5.79 -7.08 -18.26
N ALA A 569 -5.65 -8.31 -18.73
CA ALA A 569 -4.44 -9.11 -18.56
C ALA A 569 -3.52 -8.89 -19.76
N CYS A 570 -2.25 -9.24 -19.61
CA CYS A 570 -1.27 -9.20 -20.69
C CYS A 570 -1.59 -10.20 -21.81
N PRO A 571 -1.30 -9.87 -23.08
CA PRO A 571 -1.65 -10.72 -24.21
C PRO A 571 -0.97 -12.10 -24.08
N GLY A 572 -1.77 -13.15 -24.17
CA GLY A 572 -1.34 -14.54 -23.98
C GLY A 572 -2.50 -15.50 -23.75
N GLN A 573 -3.64 -15.00 -23.27
CA GLN A 573 -4.92 -15.70 -23.23
C GLN A 573 -5.92 -14.92 -24.09
N ASN A 574 -6.65 -15.60 -24.97
CA ASN A 574 -7.83 -15.02 -25.65
C ASN A 574 -9.03 -14.90 -24.70
N ASP A 575 -8.78 -14.73 -23.40
CA ASP A 575 -9.81 -14.68 -22.39
C ASP A 575 -10.60 -13.38 -22.55
N PRO A 576 -11.94 -13.45 -22.62
CA PRO A 576 -12.75 -12.24 -22.66
C PRO A 576 -12.47 -11.40 -21.41
N LEU A 577 -12.50 -10.07 -21.56
CA LEU A 577 -12.40 -9.18 -20.40
C LEU A 577 -13.55 -9.45 -19.42
N THR A 578 -14.74 -9.75 -19.92
CA THR A 578 -15.91 -10.03 -19.08
C THR A 578 -15.80 -11.36 -18.34
N GLU A 579 -16.53 -11.45 -17.25
CA GLU A 579 -16.88 -12.70 -16.59
C GLU A 579 -17.80 -13.56 -17.48
N PRO A 580 -18.01 -14.86 -17.17
CA PRO A 580 -18.85 -15.76 -17.97
C PRO A 580 -20.30 -15.28 -18.17
N ASP A 581 -20.80 -14.44 -17.25
CA ASP A 581 -22.14 -13.85 -17.31
C ASP A 581 -22.19 -12.54 -18.14
N GLY A 582 -21.07 -12.14 -18.76
CA GLY A 582 -20.95 -10.92 -19.56
C GLY A 582 -20.78 -9.64 -18.74
N THR A 583 -20.56 -9.74 -17.43
CA THR A 583 -20.30 -8.59 -16.55
C THR A 583 -18.80 -8.33 -16.34
N LEU A 584 -18.46 -7.20 -15.73
CA LEU A 584 -17.10 -6.83 -15.34
C LEU A 584 -17.04 -6.62 -13.83
N ASP A 585 -16.10 -7.26 -13.14
CA ASP A 585 -15.92 -7.08 -11.70
C ASP A 585 -15.39 -5.65 -11.42
N PRO A 586 -16.14 -4.76 -10.74
CA PRO A 586 -15.70 -3.40 -10.44
C PRO A 586 -14.47 -3.35 -9.54
N TYR A 587 -14.07 -4.45 -8.89
CA TYR A 587 -12.80 -4.56 -8.16
C TYR A 587 -11.61 -4.03 -8.97
N TYR A 588 -11.54 -4.34 -10.26
CA TYR A 588 -10.42 -4.03 -11.15
C TYR A 588 -10.46 -2.63 -11.75
N TYR A 589 -11.44 -1.81 -11.39
CA TYR A 589 -11.52 -0.41 -11.82
C TYR A 589 -11.94 0.48 -10.65
N ARG A 590 -11.27 0.30 -9.51
CA ARG A 590 -11.47 1.08 -8.28
C ARG A 590 -10.14 1.42 -7.64
N VAL A 591 -10.12 2.55 -6.97
CA VAL A 591 -8.99 3.01 -6.15
C VAL A 591 -8.81 2.09 -4.93
N LYS A 592 -7.55 1.75 -4.61
CA LYS A 592 -7.16 0.96 -3.43
C LYS A 592 -6.23 1.78 -2.54
N GLY A 593 -6.30 1.57 -1.22
CA GLY A 593 -5.44 2.24 -0.23
C GLY A 593 -4.28 1.37 0.24
N VAL A 594 -3.13 1.98 0.47
CA VAL A 594 -1.93 1.37 1.08
C VAL A 594 -1.39 2.32 2.13
N ARG A 595 -0.93 1.78 3.25
CA ARG A 595 -0.26 2.52 4.32
C ARG A 595 1.21 2.18 4.35
N VAL A 596 2.06 3.21 4.43
CA VAL A 596 3.51 3.07 4.52
C VAL A 596 3.98 3.69 5.84
N PRO A 597 4.51 2.89 6.78
CA PRO A 597 5.16 3.39 7.98
C PRO A 597 6.25 4.44 7.67
N TYR A 598 6.24 5.56 8.41
CA TYR A 598 7.24 6.63 8.22
C TYR A 598 8.68 6.13 8.41
N GLU A 599 8.90 5.16 9.29
CA GLU A 599 10.22 4.56 9.50
C GLU A 599 10.81 3.90 8.25
N MET A 600 9.99 3.35 7.35
CA MET A 600 10.47 2.80 6.07
C MET A 600 11.10 3.88 5.19
N ILE A 601 10.61 5.12 5.30
CA ILE A 601 11.03 6.25 4.46
C ILE A 601 11.92 7.26 5.19
N GLY A 602 12.12 7.11 6.50
CA GLY A 602 12.97 7.98 7.33
C GLY A 602 12.32 9.32 7.63
N LEU A 603 11.01 9.30 7.95
CA LEU A 603 10.21 10.46 8.35
C LEU A 603 9.74 10.40 9.80
#